data_AF-A0A7C3LU84-F1
#
_entry.id   AF-A0A7C3LU84-F1
#
_cell.length_a   1.000
_cell.length_b   1.000
_cell.length_c   1.000
_cell.angle_alpha   90.00
_cell.angle_beta   90.00
_cell.angle_gamma   90.00
#
_symmetry.space_group_name_H-M   'P 1'
#
loop_
_entity.id
_entity.type
_entity.pdbx_description
1 polymer ?
#
loop_
_entity_poly.entity_id
_entity_poly.type
_entity_poly.pdbx_seq_one_letter_code
_entity_poly.pdbx_strand_id
1 'polypeptide(L)'
;MNELFETTQGKSPLKNQPLAVRMRPQTLSEFAGQQHILGEGKTLRRMIEQDKIPSLIFYGPPGCGKTALAIVIARHTKNYFHHLNAVTATVADVRDVIAVAEQRLKET
;
A
#
# COMPACT_ATOMS: atom_id res chain seq x y z
N MET A 1 11.82 41.12 18.68
CA MET A 1 11.16 40.83 17.40
C MET A 1 11.86 39.63 16.75
N ASN A 2 11.76 38.45 17.37
CA ASN A 2 12.34 37.18 16.89
C ASN A 2 11.63 35.97 17.55
N GLU A 3 10.32 36.06 17.78
CA GLU A 3 9.53 34.99 18.44
C GLU A 3 8.26 34.59 17.67
N LEU A 4 8.12 35.02 16.41
CA LEU A 4 6.91 34.75 15.62
C LEU A 4 7.03 33.53 14.67
N PHE A 5 8.20 32.90 14.59
CA PHE A 5 8.46 31.79 13.66
C PHE A 5 8.86 30.46 14.33
N GLU A 6 8.92 30.38 15.66
CA GLU A 6 9.38 29.16 16.35
C GLU A 6 8.28 28.13 16.66
N THR A 7 7.04 28.31 16.22
CA THR A 7 5.92 27.39 16.55
C THR A 7 5.46 26.52 15.37
N THR A 8 6.38 25.80 14.73
CA THR A 8 6.01 24.66 13.84
C THR A 8 6.73 23.35 14.13
N GLN A 9 7.39 23.22 15.28
CA GLN A 9 8.01 21.97 15.76
C GLN A 9 6.98 21.00 16.40
N GLY A 10 5.82 20.81 15.80
CA GLY A 10 4.78 19.94 16.38
C GLY A 10 3.54 19.64 15.52
N LYS A 11 3.57 19.90 14.19
CA LYS A 11 2.43 19.55 13.33
C LYS A 11 2.55 18.07 12.93
N SER A 12 1.63 17.24 13.42
CA SER A 12 1.51 15.83 13.04
C SER A 12 1.64 15.67 11.51
N PRO A 13 2.50 14.76 11.02
CA PRO A 13 2.79 14.60 9.60
C PRO A 13 1.56 14.29 8.75
N LEU A 14 0.44 13.87 9.37
CA LEU A 14 -0.83 13.64 8.70
C LEU A 14 -1.54 14.95 8.30
N LYS A 15 -1.41 16.04 9.07
CA LYS A 15 -2.21 17.27 8.86
C LYS A 15 -1.81 18.00 7.58
N ASN A 16 -0.58 17.81 7.11
CA ASN A 16 -0.05 18.41 5.89
C ASN A 16 -0.17 17.51 4.64
N GLN A 17 -0.72 16.29 4.76
CA GLN A 17 -0.87 15.39 3.62
C GLN A 17 -2.13 15.70 2.79
N PRO A 18 -2.09 15.46 1.46
CA PRO A 18 -3.27 15.57 0.61
C PRO A 18 -4.45 14.74 1.15
N LEU A 19 -5.67 15.26 1.02
CA LEU A 19 -6.88 14.58 1.51
C LEU A 19 -6.98 13.15 0.95
N ALA A 20 -6.66 12.95 -0.32
CA ALA A 20 -6.68 11.64 -0.96
C ALA A 20 -5.77 10.60 -0.28
N VAL A 21 -4.66 11.02 0.34
CA VAL A 21 -3.78 10.13 1.09
C VAL A 21 -4.37 9.82 2.47
N ARG A 22 -4.93 10.84 3.13
CA ARG A 22 -5.59 10.71 4.45
C ARG A 22 -6.85 9.84 4.40
N MET A 23 -7.60 9.89 3.30
CA MET A 23 -8.83 9.12 3.09
C MET A 23 -8.59 7.70 2.57
N ARG A 24 -7.33 7.26 2.43
CA ARG A 24 -7.06 5.88 2.00
C ARG A 24 -7.54 4.89 3.06
N PRO A 25 -8.26 3.83 2.66
CA PRO A 25 -8.69 2.79 3.58
C PRO A 25 -7.48 2.13 4.23
N GLN A 26 -7.61 1.79 5.51
CA GLN A 26 -6.60 1.06 6.28
C GLN A 26 -6.88 -0.44 6.29
N THR A 27 -8.16 -0.81 6.22
CA THR A 27 -8.65 -2.18 6.31
C THR A 27 -9.51 -2.55 5.09
N LEU A 28 -9.73 -3.85 4.86
CA LEU A 28 -10.60 -4.32 3.78
C LEU A 28 -12.06 -3.90 3.97
N SER A 29 -12.53 -3.78 5.22
CA SER A 29 -13.90 -3.37 5.54
C SER A 29 -14.16 -1.88 5.27
N GLU A 30 -13.13 -1.04 5.35
CA GLU A 30 -13.19 0.38 4.98
C GLU A 30 -13.17 0.61 3.46
N PHE A 31 -12.86 -0.43 2.67
CA PHE A 31 -12.75 -0.29 1.23
C PHE A 31 -14.14 -0.09 0.60
N ALA A 32 -14.40 1.13 0.10
CA ALA A 32 -15.67 1.46 -0.52
C ALA A 32 -15.79 0.87 -1.93
N GLY A 33 -16.89 0.14 -2.17
CA GLY A 33 -17.20 -0.48 -3.46
C GLY A 33 -16.54 -1.84 -3.66
N GLN A 34 -16.53 -2.34 -4.90
CA GLN A 34 -15.90 -3.61 -5.29
C GLN A 34 -16.40 -4.85 -4.52
N GLN A 35 -17.62 -4.83 -4.00
CA GLN A 35 -18.22 -5.93 -3.21
C GLN A 35 -18.31 -7.26 -3.97
N HIS A 36 -18.33 -7.22 -5.30
CA HIS A 36 -18.34 -8.42 -6.14
C HIS A 36 -17.02 -9.21 -6.04
N ILE A 37 -15.89 -8.56 -5.72
CA ILE A 37 -14.57 -9.20 -5.51
C ILE A 37 -14.10 -9.19 -4.05
N LEU A 38 -14.43 -8.15 -3.28
CA LEU A 38 -14.00 -7.95 -1.88
C LEU A 38 -15.12 -8.16 -0.86
N GLY A 39 -16.31 -8.57 -1.30
CA GLY A 39 -17.40 -8.92 -0.40
C GLY A 39 -17.05 -10.10 0.50
N GLU A 40 -17.81 -10.25 1.59
CA GLU A 40 -17.65 -11.37 2.50
C GLU A 40 -17.78 -12.72 1.76
N GLY A 41 -16.91 -13.68 2.10
CA GLY A 41 -16.88 -15.00 1.47
C GLY A 41 -16.30 -15.04 0.05
N LYS A 42 -15.98 -13.91 -0.58
CA LYS A 42 -15.35 -13.87 -1.91
C LYS A 42 -13.91 -14.39 -1.85
N THR A 43 -13.49 -15.03 -2.95
CA THR A 43 -12.19 -15.70 -3.05
C THR A 43 -11.03 -14.77 -2.75
N LEU A 44 -11.00 -13.57 -3.36
CA LEU A 44 -9.90 -12.62 -3.15
C LEU A 44 -9.84 -12.15 -1.69
N ARG A 45 -10.98 -11.82 -1.08
CA ARG A 45 -11.03 -11.44 0.34
C ARG A 45 -10.52 -12.57 1.25
N ARG A 46 -10.96 -13.80 1.03
CA ARG A 46 -10.49 -14.97 1.80
C ARG A 46 -8.99 -15.22 1.65
N MET A 47 -8.45 -15.05 0.43
CA MET A 47 -7.01 -15.19 0.18
C MET A 47 -6.20 -14.13 0.92
N ILE A 48 -6.69 -12.88 0.95
CA ILE A 48 -6.05 -11.80 1.70
C ILE A 48 -6.13 -12.10 3.20
N GLU A 49 -7.31 -12.43 3.72
CA GLU A 49 -7.55 -12.76 5.14
C GLU A 49 -6.71 -13.96 5.63
N GLN A 50 -6.38 -14.89 4.74
CA GLN A 50 -5.53 -16.05 5.04
C GLN A 50 -4.03 -15.81 4.81
N ASP A 51 -3.63 -14.60 4.39
CA ASP A 51 -2.26 -14.24 3.99
C ASP A 51 -1.67 -15.17 2.91
N LYS A 52 -2.52 -15.64 2.00
CA LYS A 52 -2.17 -16.56 0.89
C LYS A 52 -2.47 -15.92 -0.45
N ILE A 53 -1.71 -14.87 -0.76
CA ILE A 53 -1.97 -14.02 -1.92
C ILE A 53 -1.09 -14.46 -3.09
N PRO A 54 -1.68 -14.84 -4.25
CA PRO A 54 -0.92 -15.16 -5.45
C PRO A 54 -0.40 -13.87 -6.13
N SER A 55 0.34 -14.00 -7.22
CA SER A 55 0.64 -12.86 -8.09
C SER A 55 -0.65 -12.26 -8.66
N LEU A 56 -0.86 -10.96 -8.48
CA LEU A 56 -2.07 -10.24 -8.88
C LEU A 56 -1.74 -9.06 -9.80
N ILE A 57 -2.60 -8.83 -10.78
CA ILE A 57 -2.60 -7.63 -11.61
C ILE A 57 -3.93 -6.92 -11.40
N PHE A 58 -3.90 -5.69 -10.86
CA PHE A 58 -5.09 -4.86 -10.74
C PHE A 58 -5.25 -3.97 -11.98
N TYR A 59 -6.34 -4.17 -12.71
CA TYR A 59 -6.67 -3.39 -13.90
C TYR A 59 -7.98 -2.61 -13.71
N GLY A 60 -8.05 -1.42 -14.28
CA GLY A 60 -9.25 -0.59 -14.26
C GLY A 60 -8.96 0.90 -14.44
N PRO A 61 -10.00 1.74 -14.60
CA PRO A 61 -9.85 3.17 -14.82
C PRO A 61 -9.17 3.90 -13.64
N PRO A 62 -8.65 5.12 -13.85
CA PRO A 62 -8.08 5.92 -12.77
C PRO A 62 -9.11 6.15 -11.66
N GLY A 63 -8.68 6.13 -10.40
CA GLY A 63 -9.57 6.35 -9.25
C GLY A 63 -10.31 5.12 -8.72
N CYS A 64 -10.28 3.95 -9.39
CA CYS A 64 -10.96 2.72 -8.90
C CYS A 64 -10.34 2.04 -7.68
N GLY A 65 -9.35 2.67 -7.02
CA GLY A 65 -8.76 2.15 -5.79
C GLY A 65 -7.70 1.06 -5.95
N LYS A 66 -7.13 0.83 -7.14
CA LYS A 66 -6.07 -0.18 -7.37
C LYS A 66 -4.89 -0.06 -6.41
N THR A 67 -4.29 1.12 -6.34
CA THR A 67 -3.17 1.40 -5.44
C THR A 67 -3.59 1.36 -3.97
N ALA A 68 -4.81 1.80 -3.66
CA ALA A 68 -5.35 1.73 -2.30
C ALA A 68 -5.52 0.27 -1.85
N LEU A 69 -6.02 -0.60 -2.73
CA LEU A 69 -6.18 -2.03 -2.46
C LEU A 69 -4.83 -2.71 -2.26
N ALA A 70 -3.83 -2.40 -3.11
CA ALA A 70 -2.47 -2.91 -2.93
C ALA A 70 -1.87 -2.53 -1.57
N ILE A 71 -2.11 -1.30 -1.10
CA ILE A 71 -1.64 -0.83 0.21
C ILE A 71 -2.39 -1.52 1.37
N VAL A 72 -3.72 -1.68 1.25
CA VAL A 72 -4.51 -2.41 2.26
C VAL A 72 -4.03 -3.85 2.36
N ILE A 73 -3.79 -4.50 1.23
CA ILE A 73 -3.22 -5.84 1.17
C ILE A 73 -1.85 -5.86 1.87
N ALA A 74 -0.94 -4.97 1.50
CA ALA A 74 0.39 -4.90 2.09
C ALA A 74 0.39 -4.73 3.62
N ARG A 75 -0.61 -4.01 4.16
CA ARG A 75 -0.80 -3.86 5.62
C ARG A 75 -1.39 -5.09 6.28
N HIS A 76 -2.18 -5.85 5.54
CA HIS A 76 -2.81 -7.06 6.04
C HIS A 76 -1.84 -8.24 6.01
N THR A 77 -0.98 -8.32 4.99
CA THR A 77 0.02 -9.38 4.88
C THR A 77 1.11 -9.24 5.93
N LYS A 78 1.65 -10.36 6.41
CA LYS A 78 2.85 -10.38 7.25
C LYS A 78 4.15 -10.37 6.44
N ASN A 79 4.04 -10.22 5.12
CA ASN A 79 5.16 -10.24 4.19
C ASN A 79 5.81 -8.86 4.04
N TYR A 80 7.05 -8.87 3.58
CA TYR A 80 7.75 -7.63 3.24
C TYR A 80 7.15 -6.99 1.99
N PHE A 81 6.74 -5.73 2.11
CA PHE A 81 6.23 -4.95 1.00
C PHE A 81 7.29 -4.01 0.43
N HIS A 82 7.41 -3.98 -0.89
CA HIS A 82 8.25 -3.03 -1.61
C HIS A 82 7.45 -2.37 -2.73
N HIS A 83 7.48 -1.04 -2.81
CA HIS A 83 6.70 -0.28 -3.80
C HIS A 83 7.61 0.29 -4.88
N LEU A 84 7.39 -0.13 -6.13
CA LEU A 84 8.07 0.42 -7.31
C LEU A 84 7.09 1.22 -8.17
N ASN A 85 7.53 2.39 -8.62
CA ASN A 85 6.78 3.18 -9.60
C ASN A 85 7.33 2.90 -11.00
N ALA A 86 6.49 2.33 -11.87
CA ALA A 86 6.88 1.95 -13.23
C ALA A 86 7.38 3.13 -14.11
N VAL A 87 7.02 4.37 -13.78
CA VAL A 87 7.45 5.55 -14.56
C VAL A 87 8.87 5.98 -14.21
N THR A 88 9.27 5.79 -12.95
CA THR A 88 10.57 6.27 -12.44
C THR A 88 11.57 5.13 -12.20
N ALA A 89 11.09 3.89 -12.09
CA ALA A 89 11.93 2.74 -11.79
C ALA A 89 12.74 2.31 -13.02
N THR A 90 14.01 2.00 -12.78
CA THR A 90 14.95 1.47 -13.76
C THR A 90 15.11 -0.04 -13.59
N VAL A 91 15.77 -0.67 -14.57
CA VAL A 91 16.12 -2.11 -14.48
C VAL A 91 17.07 -2.38 -13.31
N ALA A 92 17.91 -1.41 -12.93
CA ALA A 92 18.79 -1.55 -11.78
C ALA A 92 18.00 -1.63 -10.48
N ASP A 93 17.03 -0.72 -10.28
CA ASP A 93 16.16 -0.72 -9.09
C ASP A 93 15.42 -2.05 -8.92
N VAL A 94 14.93 -2.63 -10.02
CA VAL A 94 14.25 -3.94 -9.98
C VAL A 94 15.21 -5.05 -9.55
N ARG A 95 16.46 -5.05 -10.03
CA ARG A 95 17.47 -6.05 -9.65
C ARG A 95 17.84 -5.94 -8.18
N ASP A 96 17.98 -4.73 -7.65
CA ASP A 96 18.30 -4.51 -6.25
C ASP A 96 17.19 -5.04 -5.33
N VAL A 97 15.92 -4.81 -5.70
CA VAL A 97 14.77 -5.34 -4.96
C VAL A 97 14.74 -6.86 -4.96
N ILE A 98 15.06 -7.50 -6.10
CA ILE A 98 15.14 -8.96 -6.18
C ILE A 98 16.25 -9.50 -5.28
N ALA A 99 17.44 -8.88 -5.30
CA ALA A 99 18.57 -9.29 -4.46
C ALA A 99 18.22 -9.21 -2.96
N VAL A 100 17.56 -8.13 -2.53
CA VAL A 100 17.08 -7.97 -1.15
C VAL A 100 16.02 -9.03 -0.80
N ALA A 101 15.13 -9.36 -1.73
CA ALA A 101 14.12 -10.39 -1.51
C ALA A 101 14.76 -11.79 -1.37
N GLU A 102 15.77 -12.11 -2.18
CA GLU A 102 16.52 -13.37 -2.08
C GLU A 102 17.29 -13.50 -0.76
N GLN A 103 17.87 -12.40 -0.25
CA GLN A 103 18.52 -12.39 1.06
C GLN A 103 17.53 -12.71 2.18
N ARG A 104 16.36 -12.05 2.20
CA ARG A 104 15.32 -12.30 3.20
C ARG A 104 14.80 -13.74 3.18
N LEU A 105 14.69 -14.33 1.98
CA LEU A 105 14.27 -15.72 1.83
C LEU A 105 15.28 -16.71 2.43
N LYS A 106 16.58 -16.39 2.40
CA LYS A 106 17.63 -17.22 3.01
C LYS A 106 17.69 -17.10 4.53
N GLU A 107 17.23 -15.98 5.08
CA GLU A 107 17.21 -15.70 6.53
C GLU A 107 15.98 -16.26 7.24
N THR A 108 14.95 -16.66 6.49
CA THR A 108 13.68 -17.23 7.00
C THR A 108 13.71 -18.75 6.99
#